data_AF-A0A368RU27-F1
#
_entry.id   AF-A0A368RU27-F1
#
_cell.length_a   1.000
_cell.length_b   1.000
_cell.length_c   1.000
_cell.angle_alpha   90.00
_cell.angle_beta   90.00
_cell.angle_gamma   90.00
#
_symmetry.space_group_name_H-M   'P 1'
#
loop_
_entity.id
_entity.type
_entity.pdbx_description
1 polymer ?
#
loop_
_entity_poly.entity_id
_entity_poly.type
_entity_poly.pdbx_seq_one_letter_code
_entity_poly.pdbx_strand_id
1 'polypeptide(L)'
;MAFEELLQLLASSEAVVAKQAEVMRLVMLATTESLASGEIVPGDPEFLDAAARAEALGLETLRRAAESVDKSTRMAAEYAAAPGGEAVVEAARRQAATAAALGAGAAEFAAFMRRVGALPAAPATASRPRRRNAKYFGPEWTN
;
A
#
# COMPACT_ATOMS: atom_id res chain seq x y z
N MET A 1 -23.36 -25.67 -4.77
CA MET A 1 -21.90 -25.86 -4.93
C MET A 1 -21.24 -24.67 -5.61
N ALA A 2 -21.61 -24.26 -6.84
CA ALA A 2 -20.94 -23.14 -7.54
C ALA A 2 -20.96 -21.77 -6.80
N PHE A 3 -22.05 -21.41 -6.13
CA PHE A 3 -22.14 -20.13 -5.41
C PHE A 3 -21.26 -20.07 -4.15
N GLU A 4 -21.05 -21.20 -3.48
CA GLU A 4 -20.31 -21.24 -2.22
C GLU A 4 -18.81 -21.07 -2.46
N GLU A 5 -18.27 -21.72 -3.49
CA GLU A 5 -16.89 -21.53 -3.94
C GLU A 5 -16.63 -20.09 -4.38
N LEU A 6 -17.60 -19.47 -5.08
CA LEU A 6 -17.51 -18.06 -5.46
C LEU A 6 -17.46 -17.16 -4.22
N LEU A 7 -18.34 -17.37 -3.24
CA LEU A 7 -18.34 -16.59 -2.00
C LEU A 7 -17.03 -16.74 -1.20
N GLN A 8 -16.45 -17.94 -1.14
CA GLN A 8 -15.14 -18.16 -0.52
C GLN A 8 -14.03 -17.40 -1.24
N LEU A 9 -14.04 -17.41 -2.58
CA LEU A 9 -13.09 -16.64 -3.38
C LEU A 9 -13.21 -15.14 -3.09
N LEU A 10 -14.44 -14.60 -3.04
CA LEU A 10 -14.69 -13.20 -2.72
C LEU A 10 -14.18 -12.82 -1.33
N ALA A 11 -14.45 -13.63 -0.32
CA ALA A 11 -13.97 -13.41 1.04
C ALA A 11 -12.42 -13.43 1.11
N SER A 12 -11.77 -14.36 0.42
CA SER A 12 -10.31 -14.43 0.36
C SER A 12 -9.70 -13.18 -0.29
N SER A 13 -10.37 -12.63 -1.33
CA SER A 13 -9.95 -11.42 -2.02
C SER A 13 -10.00 -10.19 -1.10
N GLU A 14 -11.05 -10.06 -0.27
CA GLU A 14 -11.17 -8.94 0.67
C GLU A 14 -10.02 -8.92 1.69
N ALA A 15 -9.63 -10.10 2.20
CA ALA A 15 -8.51 -10.21 3.14
C ALA A 15 -7.17 -9.78 2.53
N VAL A 16 -6.95 -10.08 1.24
CA VAL A 16 -5.76 -9.62 0.51
C VAL A 16 -5.77 -8.09 0.34
N VAL A 17 -6.93 -7.53 -0.02
CA VAL A 17 -7.08 -6.07 -0.19
C VAL A 17 -6.82 -5.34 1.13
N ALA A 18 -7.35 -5.83 2.25
CA ALA A 18 -7.10 -5.25 3.56
C ALA A 18 -5.60 -5.23 3.91
N LYS A 19 -4.87 -6.33 3.63
CA LYS A 19 -3.42 -6.40 3.83
C LYS A 19 -2.67 -5.41 2.94
N GLN A 20 -3.06 -5.25 1.68
CA GLN A 20 -2.44 -4.28 0.78
C GLN A 20 -2.59 -2.85 1.29
N ALA A 21 -3.80 -2.48 1.73
CA ALA A 21 -4.06 -1.16 2.30
C ALA A 21 -3.22 -0.91 3.57
N GLU A 22 -3.08 -1.92 4.44
CA GLU A 22 -2.26 -1.83 5.64
C GLU A 22 -0.77 -1.65 5.31
N VAL A 23 -0.24 -2.43 4.35
CA VAL A 23 1.17 -2.29 3.93
C VAL A 23 1.44 -0.89 3.38
N MET A 24 0.56 -0.33 2.56
CA MET A 24 0.73 1.04 2.06
C MET A 24 0.76 2.07 3.19
N ARG A 25 -0.11 1.94 4.20
CA ARG A 25 -0.08 2.81 5.39
C ARG A 25 1.21 2.67 6.18
N LEU A 26 1.65 1.45 6.44
CA LEU A 26 2.91 1.19 7.16
C LEU A 26 4.11 1.77 6.42
N VAL A 27 4.15 1.68 5.09
CA VAL A 27 5.22 2.29 4.30
C VAL A 27 5.19 3.81 4.41
N MET A 28 4.02 4.46 4.36
CA MET A 28 3.90 5.91 4.57
C MET A 28 4.42 6.30 5.95
N LEU A 29 4.00 5.57 7.00
CA LEU A 29 4.43 5.81 8.37
C LEU A 29 5.95 5.66 8.52
N ALA A 30 6.51 4.53 8.08
CA ALA A 30 7.94 4.27 8.13
C ALA A 30 8.73 5.35 7.36
N THR A 31 8.23 5.79 6.20
CA THR A 31 8.86 6.87 5.43
C THR A 31 8.85 8.19 6.22
N THR A 32 7.73 8.54 6.87
CA THR A 32 7.68 9.74 7.71
C THR A 32 8.64 9.67 8.90
N GLU A 33 8.74 8.52 9.55
CA GLU A 33 9.62 8.32 10.70
C GLU A 33 11.09 8.36 10.30
N SER A 34 11.47 7.70 9.20
CA SER A 34 12.85 7.70 8.70
C SER A 34 13.27 9.07 8.16
N LEU A 35 12.35 9.88 7.62
CA LEU A 35 12.61 11.29 7.29
C LEU A 35 12.84 12.12 8.57
N ALA A 36 12.01 11.92 9.59
CA ALA A 36 12.12 12.65 10.86
C ALA A 36 13.39 12.28 11.65
N SER A 37 13.83 11.02 11.59
CA SER A 37 15.05 10.54 12.23
C SER A 37 16.32 10.95 11.48
N GLY A 38 16.19 11.35 10.21
CA GLY A 38 17.29 11.63 9.30
C GLY A 38 17.99 10.38 8.76
N GLU A 39 17.40 9.20 8.94
CA GLU A 39 17.83 7.97 8.27
C GLU A 39 17.71 8.10 6.75
N ILE A 40 16.62 8.74 6.30
CA ILE A 40 16.41 9.12 4.91
C ILE A 40 16.80 10.58 4.75
N VAL A 41 17.72 10.84 3.83
CA VAL A 41 18.15 12.19 3.47
C VAL A 41 17.39 12.63 2.22
N PRO A 42 16.60 13.71 2.28
CA PRO A 42 15.97 14.29 1.10
C PRO A 42 16.99 14.58 -0.01
N GLY A 43 16.66 14.16 -1.24
CA GLY A 43 17.53 14.30 -2.41
C GLY A 43 18.57 13.19 -2.59
N ASP A 44 18.64 12.21 -1.68
CA ASP A 44 19.45 11.01 -1.88
C ASP A 44 18.96 10.21 -3.12
N PRO A 45 19.83 9.89 -4.10
CA PRO A 45 19.40 9.26 -5.35
C PRO A 45 18.75 7.88 -5.16
N GLU A 46 19.23 7.06 -4.22
CA GLU A 46 18.65 5.75 -3.95
C GLU A 46 17.24 5.89 -3.37
N PHE A 47 17.06 6.87 -2.49
CA PHE A 47 15.76 7.19 -1.95
C PHE A 47 14.79 7.75 -3.01
N LEU A 48 15.25 8.64 -3.89
CA LEU A 48 14.42 9.19 -4.97
C LEU A 48 13.93 8.08 -5.91
N ASP A 49 14.79 7.12 -6.27
CA ASP A 49 14.41 5.96 -7.08
C ASP A 49 13.43 5.03 -6.34
N ALA A 50 13.63 4.81 -5.04
CA ALA A 50 12.68 4.07 -4.21
C ALA A 50 11.30 4.78 -4.15
N ALA A 51 11.29 6.10 -3.98
CA ALA A 51 10.06 6.89 -3.93
C ALA A 51 9.31 6.87 -5.27
N ALA A 52 10.01 6.99 -6.40
CA ALA A 52 9.41 6.90 -7.72
C ALA A 52 8.79 5.51 -8.00
N ARG A 53 9.48 4.43 -7.60
CA ARG A 53 8.93 3.06 -7.71
C ARG A 53 7.71 2.85 -6.84
N ALA A 54 7.73 3.38 -5.62
CA ALA A 54 6.60 3.33 -4.71
C ALA A 54 5.41 4.13 -5.26
N GLU A 55 5.64 5.33 -5.80
CA GLU A 55 4.60 6.10 -6.49
C GLU A 55 3.97 5.29 -7.64
N ALA A 56 4.81 4.71 -8.51
CA ALA A 56 4.34 3.89 -9.63
C ALA A 56 3.51 2.68 -9.16
N LEU A 57 3.90 2.03 -8.06
CA LEU A 57 3.14 0.94 -7.45
C LEU A 57 1.77 1.41 -6.94
N GLY A 58 1.70 2.60 -6.34
CA GLY A 58 0.44 3.22 -5.91
C GLY A 58 -0.51 3.47 -7.09
N LEU A 59 0.02 4.05 -8.18
CA LEU A 59 -0.76 4.32 -9.40
C LEU A 59 -1.26 3.03 -10.07
N GLU A 60 -0.42 2.00 -10.13
CA GLU A 60 -0.82 0.70 -10.68
C GLU A 60 -1.88 0.03 -9.80
N THR A 61 -1.76 0.12 -8.47
CA THR A 61 -2.79 -0.39 -7.55
C THR A 61 -4.11 0.36 -7.72
N LEU A 62 -4.08 1.69 -7.86
CA LEU A 62 -5.27 2.51 -8.14
C LEU A 62 -5.97 2.04 -9.43
N ARG A 63 -5.21 1.81 -10.50
CA ARG A 63 -5.75 1.30 -11.77
C ARG A 63 -6.41 -0.06 -11.60
N ARG A 64 -5.74 -1.01 -10.95
CA ARG A 64 -6.29 -2.35 -10.67
C ARG A 64 -7.52 -2.32 -9.78
N ALA A 65 -7.55 -1.41 -8.81
CA ALA A 65 -8.71 -1.22 -7.95
C ALA A 65 -9.93 -0.78 -8.77
N ALA A 66 -9.76 0.17 -9.70
CA ALA A 66 -10.84 0.58 -10.61
C ALA A 66 -11.36 -0.59 -11.48
N GLU A 67 -10.45 -1.40 -12.05
CA GLU A 67 -10.84 -2.61 -12.80
C GLU A 67 -11.59 -3.62 -11.94
N SER A 68 -11.19 -3.78 -10.67
CA SER A 68 -11.88 -4.65 -9.72
C SER A 68 -13.27 -4.13 -9.37
N VAL A 69 -13.44 -2.82 -9.20
CA VAL A 69 -14.76 -2.20 -8.99
C VAL A 69 -15.68 -2.52 -10.17
N ASP A 70 -15.22 -2.27 -11.39
CA ASP A 70 -16.00 -2.54 -12.61
C ASP A 70 -16.40 -4.02 -12.70
N LYS A 71 -15.45 -4.93 -12.45
CA LYS A 71 -15.71 -6.38 -12.48
C LYS A 71 -16.75 -6.79 -11.44
N SER A 72 -16.61 -6.33 -10.19
CA SER A 72 -17.52 -6.67 -9.11
C SER A 72 -18.91 -6.07 -9.32
N THR A 73 -19.01 -4.85 -9.88
CA THR A 73 -20.30 -4.25 -10.25
C THR A 73 -21.00 -5.02 -11.37
N ARG A 74 -20.27 -5.47 -12.40
CA ARG A 74 -20.84 -6.34 -13.46
C ARG A 74 -21.34 -7.66 -12.90
N MET A 75 -20.53 -8.31 -12.06
CA MET A 75 -20.91 -9.55 -11.39
C MET A 75 -22.19 -9.37 -10.54
N ALA A 76 -22.31 -8.28 -9.79
CA ALA A 76 -23.54 -7.98 -9.05
C ALA A 76 -24.76 -7.84 -9.97
N ALA A 77 -24.61 -7.23 -11.16
CA ALA A 77 -25.69 -7.10 -12.13
C ALA A 77 -26.08 -8.45 -12.76
N GLU A 78 -25.09 -9.29 -13.10
CA GLU A 78 -25.30 -10.61 -13.69
C GLU A 78 -26.09 -11.54 -12.75
N TYR A 79 -25.73 -11.57 -11.46
CA TYR A 79 -26.38 -12.43 -10.48
C TYR A 79 -27.69 -11.86 -9.90
N ALA A 80 -28.02 -10.59 -10.15
CA ALA A 80 -29.26 -9.98 -9.66
C ALA A 80 -30.54 -10.62 -10.22
N ALA A 81 -30.46 -11.22 -11.41
CA ALA A 81 -31.59 -11.93 -12.03
C ALA A 81 -31.59 -13.45 -11.77
N ALA A 82 -30.56 -13.98 -11.10
CA ALA A 82 -30.42 -15.41 -10.85
C ALA A 82 -31.17 -15.82 -9.56
N PRO A 83 -32.03 -16.87 -9.58
CA PRO A 83 -32.64 -17.39 -8.37
C PRO A 83 -31.57 -17.83 -7.35
N GLY A 84 -31.63 -17.29 -6.13
CA GLY A 84 -30.64 -17.57 -5.07
C GLY A 84 -29.32 -16.80 -5.20
N GLY A 85 -29.24 -15.82 -6.10
CA GLY A 85 -28.04 -15.01 -6.36
C GLY A 85 -27.81 -13.88 -5.35
N GLU A 86 -28.74 -13.63 -4.44
CA GLU A 86 -28.74 -12.45 -3.55
C GLU A 86 -27.47 -12.35 -2.71
N ALA A 87 -26.98 -13.48 -2.18
CA ALA A 87 -25.74 -13.52 -1.40
C ALA A 87 -24.51 -13.15 -2.24
N VAL A 88 -24.48 -13.56 -3.52
CA VAL A 88 -23.38 -13.23 -4.45
C VAL A 88 -23.43 -11.75 -4.81
N VAL A 89 -24.64 -11.20 -5.04
CA VAL A 89 -24.83 -9.76 -5.32
C VAL A 89 -24.31 -8.91 -4.16
N GLU A 90 -24.68 -9.25 -2.92
CA GLU A 90 -24.21 -8.51 -1.75
C GLU A 90 -22.69 -8.65 -1.53
N ALA A 91 -22.14 -9.84 -1.72
CA ALA A 91 -20.69 -10.05 -1.65
C ALA A 91 -19.95 -9.26 -2.74
N ALA A 92 -20.48 -9.24 -3.97
CA ALA A 92 -19.91 -8.48 -5.08
C ALA A 92 -19.95 -6.97 -4.82
N ARG A 93 -21.04 -6.45 -4.27
CA ARG A 93 -21.15 -5.03 -3.86
C ARG A 93 -20.15 -4.68 -2.77
N ARG A 94 -19.99 -5.53 -1.76
CA ARG A 94 -18.98 -5.33 -0.72
C ARG A 94 -17.57 -5.34 -1.28
N GLN A 95 -17.27 -6.26 -2.20
CA GLN A 95 -15.96 -6.31 -2.86
C GLN A 95 -15.70 -5.04 -3.69
N ALA A 96 -16.70 -4.54 -4.42
CA ALA A 96 -16.58 -3.27 -5.15
C ALA A 96 -16.29 -2.10 -4.19
N ALA A 97 -17.01 -2.00 -3.07
CA ALA A 97 -16.76 -0.96 -2.06
C ALA A 97 -15.34 -1.07 -1.46
N THR A 98 -14.89 -2.29 -1.20
CA THR A 98 -13.56 -2.56 -0.63
C THR A 98 -12.45 -2.22 -1.63
N ALA A 99 -12.62 -2.57 -2.90
CA ALA A 99 -11.71 -2.18 -3.97
C ALA A 99 -11.66 -0.66 -4.16
N ALA A 100 -12.81 0.02 -4.11
CA ALA A 100 -12.86 1.48 -4.19
C ALA A 100 -12.09 2.15 -3.03
N ALA A 101 -12.23 1.63 -1.80
CA ALA A 101 -11.47 2.11 -0.65
C ALA A 101 -9.96 1.89 -0.81
N LEU A 102 -9.53 0.73 -1.33
CA LEU A 102 -8.14 0.48 -1.68
C LEU A 102 -7.63 1.47 -2.73
N GLY A 103 -8.43 1.74 -3.77
CA GLY A 103 -8.10 2.71 -4.81
C GLY A 103 -7.85 4.10 -4.23
N ALA A 104 -8.72 4.57 -3.34
CA ALA A 104 -8.53 5.84 -2.65
C ALA A 104 -7.22 5.87 -1.83
N GLY A 105 -6.96 4.82 -1.04
CA GLY A 105 -5.70 4.70 -0.28
C GLY A 105 -4.45 4.63 -1.18
N ALA A 106 -4.54 3.95 -2.32
CA ALA A 106 -3.44 3.86 -3.28
C ALA A 106 -3.15 5.21 -3.95
N ALA A 107 -4.18 6.02 -4.22
CA ALA A 107 -4.02 7.39 -4.70
C ALA A 107 -3.34 8.29 -3.65
N GLU A 108 -3.74 8.19 -2.38
CA GLU A 108 -3.08 8.88 -1.27
C GLU A 108 -1.61 8.48 -1.13
N PHE A 109 -1.32 7.17 -1.22
CA PHE A 109 0.02 6.61 -1.20
C PHE A 109 0.89 7.16 -2.33
N ALA A 110 0.40 7.11 -3.57
CA ALA A 110 1.13 7.64 -4.72
C ALA A 110 1.42 9.16 -4.57
N ALA A 111 0.41 9.94 -4.18
CA ALA A 111 0.57 11.37 -3.93
C ALA A 111 1.54 11.67 -2.78
N PHE A 112 1.55 10.82 -1.74
CA PHE A 112 2.51 10.93 -0.65
C PHE A 112 3.94 10.68 -1.14
N MET A 113 4.20 9.57 -1.84
CA MET A 113 5.54 9.24 -2.33
C MET A 113 6.05 10.27 -3.35
N ARG A 114 5.16 10.81 -4.19
CA ARG A 114 5.49 11.94 -5.07
C ARG A 114 5.97 13.17 -4.29
N ARG A 115 5.23 13.56 -3.23
CA ARG A 115 5.60 14.71 -2.39
C ARG A 115 6.93 14.49 -1.68
N VAL A 116 7.15 13.28 -1.20
CA VAL A 116 8.41 12.85 -0.57
C VAL A 116 9.57 12.95 -1.56
N GLY A 117 9.41 12.45 -2.80
CA GLY A 117 10.42 12.56 -3.85
C GLY A 117 10.68 13.99 -4.33
N ALA A 118 9.75 14.92 -4.07
CA ALA A 118 9.89 16.33 -4.40
C ALA A 118 10.45 17.19 -3.25
N LEU A 119 10.82 16.59 -2.10
CA LEU A 119 11.44 17.34 -1.01
C LEU A 119 12.77 17.96 -1.45
N PRO A 120 13.07 19.20 -1.03
CA PRO A 120 14.32 19.85 -1.38
C PRO A 120 15.49 19.06 -0.80
N ALA A 121 16.57 18.93 -1.58
CA ALA A 121 17.77 18.25 -1.14
C ALA A 121 18.30 18.89 0.15
N ALA A 122 18.65 18.06 1.13
CA ALA A 122 19.24 18.58 2.36
C ALA A 122 20.60 19.23 2.03
N PRO A 123 20.92 20.41 2.62
CA PRO A 123 22.23 21.02 2.42
C PRO A 123 23.34 20.06 2.88
N ALA A 124 24.43 19.99 2.13
CA ALA A 124 25.56 19.08 2.37
C ALA A 124 26.19 19.18 3.77
N THR A 125 25.86 20.23 4.52
CA THR A 125 26.25 20.47 5.91
C THR A 125 25.53 19.59 6.94
N ALA A 126 24.46 18.87 6.54
CA ALA A 126 23.76 17.91 7.38
C ALA A 126 24.32 16.48 7.26
N SER A 127 25.59 16.32 6.86
CA SER A 127 26.34 15.07 7.01
C SER A 127 26.58 14.78 8.49
N ARG A 128 25.51 14.42 9.21
CA ARG A 128 25.64 13.69 10.45
C ARG A 128 26.28 12.35 10.06
N PRO A 129 27.41 11.95 10.65
CA PRO A 129 28.05 10.71 10.28
C PRO A 129 27.02 9.60 10.44
N ARG A 130 26.70 8.90 9.34
CA ARG A 130 26.02 7.60 9.37
C ARG A 130 26.69 6.82 10.49
N ARG A 131 25.99 6.58 11.60
CA ARG A 131 26.46 5.68 12.65
C ARG A 131 26.63 4.34 11.96
N ARG A 132 27.84 4.04 11.49
CA ARG A 132 28.27 2.69 11.18
C ARG A 132 27.92 1.87 12.41
N ASN A 133 26.98 0.94 12.25
CA ASN A 133 26.66 -0.16 13.15
C ASN A 133 27.34 -0.01 14.51
N ALA A 134 26.59 0.46 15.50
CA ALA A 134 27.01 0.32 16.89
C ALA A 134 27.29 -1.17 17.10
N LYS A 135 28.58 -1.54 17.05
CA LYS A 135 29.12 -2.74 17.65
C LYS A 135 28.66 -2.68 19.10
N TYR A 136 27.63 -3.43 19.44
CA TYR A 136 27.07 -3.58 20.79
C TYR A 136 28.05 -4.28 21.76
N PHE A 137 29.36 -4.09 21.58
CA PHE A 137 30.38 -4.68 22.43
C PHE A 137 31.50 -3.67 22.63
N GLY A 138 31.50 -3.06 23.82
CA GLY A 138 32.70 -2.46 24.40
C GLY A 138 33.55 -3.51 25.14
N PRO A 139 34.82 -3.21 25.48
CA PRO A 139 35.75 -4.14 26.11
C PRO A 139 35.33 -4.60 27.53
N GLU A 140 34.29 -4.00 28.09
CA GLU A 140 33.81 -4.24 29.46
C GLU A 140 33.10 -5.60 29.68
N TRP A 141 33.00 -6.46 28.66
CA TRP A 141 32.38 -7.80 28.75
C TRP A 141 33.38 -8.97 28.80
N THR A 142 34.63 -8.71 29.18
CA THR A 142 35.58 -9.75 29.58
C THR A 142 36.23 -9.40 30.92
N ASN A 143 35.56 -9.77 32.00
CA ASN A 143 36.14 -10.30 33.24
C ASN A 143 35.04 -10.90 34.12
#